data_AF-A0A9D6WSN7-F1
#
_entry.id   AF-A0A9D6WSN7-F1
#
_cell.length_a   1.000
_cell.length_b   1.000
_cell.length_c   1.000
_cell.angle_alpha   90.00
_cell.angle_beta   90.00
_cell.angle_gamma   90.00
#
_symmetry.space_group_name_H-M   'P 1'
#
loop_
_entity.id
_entity.type
_entity.pdbx_description
1 polymer ?
#
loop_
_entity_poly.entity_id
_entity_poly.type
_entity_poly.pdbx_seq_one_letter_code
_entity_poly.pdbx_strand_id
1 'polypeptide(L)'
;MTASTPQPSGVWAWIWQRITAVLLVLLLGAHMVVLHFVPTNLEIHFVGVAARFKSVLYLIIDSGLLVFGMYHGMNGVRNILFAIWGAYALTFFLK
;
A
#
# COMPACT_ATOMS: atom_id res chain seq x y z
N MET A 1 -6.69 -39.18 -17.30
CA MET A 1 -6.53 -38.18 -16.22
C MET A 1 -6.39 -36.82 -16.88
N THR A 2 -7.45 -36.01 -16.91
CA THR A 2 -7.40 -34.66 -17.49
C THR A 2 -6.75 -33.73 -16.48
N ALA A 3 -5.54 -33.23 -16.77
CA ALA A 3 -4.90 -32.23 -15.94
C ALA A 3 -5.82 -30.99 -15.88
N SER A 4 -6.30 -30.65 -14.69
CA SER A 4 -7.01 -29.39 -14.47
C SER A 4 -6.01 -28.26 -14.69
N THR A 5 -6.21 -27.44 -15.72
CA THR A 5 -5.42 -26.24 -15.94
C THR A 5 -5.45 -25.39 -14.66
N PRO A 6 -4.29 -25.04 -14.07
CA PRO A 6 -4.27 -24.16 -12.91
C PRO A 6 -4.98 -22.87 -13.30
N GLN A 7 -6.09 -22.56 -12.62
CA GLN A 7 -6.76 -21.28 -12.83
C GLN A 7 -5.78 -20.17 -12.43
N PRO A 8 -5.59 -19.12 -13.26
CA PRO A 8 -4.79 -17.98 -12.88
C PRO A 8 -5.46 -17.29 -11.69
N SER A 9 -5.05 -17.69 -10.49
CA SER A 9 -5.52 -17.10 -9.24
C SER A 9 -4.71 -15.85 -8.93
N GLY A 10 -5.35 -14.81 -8.41
CA GLY A 10 -4.67 -13.60 -7.96
C GLY A 10 -4.56 -12.44 -8.96
N VAL A 11 -5.23 -12.50 -10.12
CA VAL A 11 -5.29 -11.36 -11.08
C VAL A 11 -5.80 -10.09 -10.39
N TRP A 12 -6.80 -10.20 -9.53
CA TRP A 12 -7.35 -9.03 -8.82
C TRP A 12 -6.36 -8.43 -7.82
N ALA A 13 -5.71 -9.27 -7.01
CA ALA A 13 -4.66 -8.82 -6.09
C ALA A 13 -3.49 -8.18 -6.84
N TRP A 14 -3.16 -8.70 -8.02
CA TRP A 14 -2.16 -8.13 -8.93
C TRP A 14 -2.60 -6.76 -9.46
N ILE A 15 -3.83 -6.61 -9.97
CA ILE A 15 -4.33 -5.33 -10.53
C ILE A 15 -4.32 -4.25 -9.44
N TRP A 16 -4.85 -4.56 -8.26
CA TRP A 16 -4.89 -3.62 -7.15
C TRP A 16 -3.50 -3.20 -6.67
N GLN A 17 -2.47 -4.03 -6.79
CA GLN A 17 -1.10 -3.59 -6.49
C GLN A 17 -0.65 -2.44 -7.41
N ARG A 18 -1.04 -2.43 -8.68
CA ARG A 18 -0.66 -1.37 -9.64
C ARG A 18 -1.44 -0.10 -9.34
N ILE A 19 -2.75 -0.24 -9.15
CA ILE A 19 -3.62 0.91 -8.84
C ILE A 19 -3.16 1.58 -7.54
N THR A 20 -2.96 0.81 -6.47
CA THR A 20 -2.51 1.37 -5.19
C THR A 20 -1.09 1.92 -5.26
N ALA A 21 -0.17 1.35 -6.05
CA ALA A 21 1.15 1.93 -6.26
C ALA A 21 1.08 3.33 -6.86
N VAL A 22 0.30 3.51 -7.93
CA VAL A 22 0.12 4.82 -8.59
C VAL A 22 -0.53 5.82 -7.63
N LEU A 23 -1.60 5.40 -6.94
CA LEU A 23 -2.26 6.24 -5.93
C LEU A 23 -1.29 6.65 -4.81
N LEU A 24 -0.46 5.73 -4.33
CA LEU A 24 0.54 6.02 -3.29
C LEU A 24 1.59 7.02 -3.76
N VAL A 25 2.08 6.93 -5.00
CA VAL A 25 3.02 7.93 -5.54
C VAL A 25 2.41 9.33 -5.52
N LEU A 26 1.15 9.46 -5.97
CA LEU A 26 0.46 10.75 -6.00
C LEU A 26 0.15 11.28 -4.60
N LEU A 27 -0.42 10.45 -3.72
CA LEU A 27 -0.82 10.84 -2.37
C LEU A 27 0.41 11.12 -1.49
N LEU A 28 1.47 10.31 -1.60
CA LEU A 28 2.71 10.53 -0.86
C LEU A 28 3.38 11.81 -1.35
N GLY A 29 3.45 12.04 -2.66
CA GLY A 29 3.94 13.31 -3.21
C GLY A 29 3.16 14.51 -2.68
N ALA A 30 1.82 14.46 -2.71
CA ALA A 30 0.97 15.52 -2.16
C ALA A 30 1.19 15.72 -0.65
N HIS A 31 1.31 14.65 0.13
CA HIS A 31 1.59 14.71 1.57
C HIS A 31 2.95 15.34 1.86
N MET A 32 3.99 14.96 1.12
CA MET A 32 5.32 15.58 1.23
C MET A 32 5.23 17.08 0.96
N VAL A 33 4.51 17.50 -0.09
CA VAL A 33 4.33 18.91 -0.40
C VAL A 33 3.60 19.66 0.70
N VAL A 34 2.49 19.09 1.18
CA VAL A 34 1.66 19.67 2.23
C VAL A 34 2.44 19.90 3.52
N LEU A 35 3.30 18.96 3.91
CA LEU A 35 4.04 19.06 5.18
C LEU A 35 5.33 19.88 5.07
N HIS A 36 5.96 19.94 3.90
CA HIS A 36 7.29 20.53 3.76
C HIS A 36 7.31 21.86 3.01
N PHE A 37 6.29 22.18 2.21
CA PHE A 37 6.27 23.39 1.37
C PHE A 37 5.09 24.33 1.64
N VAL A 38 4.14 23.94 2.50
CA VAL A 38 3.06 24.83 2.94
C VAL A 38 3.46 25.46 4.29
N PRO A 39 3.69 26.79 4.36
CA PRO A 39 4.23 27.43 5.56
C PRO A 39 3.44 27.17 6.84
N THR A 40 2.11 27.12 6.76
CA THR A 40 1.23 26.88 7.93
C THR A 40 1.33 25.46 8.48
N ASN A 41 1.97 24.54 7.77
CA ASN A 41 2.06 23.13 8.13
C ASN A 41 3.47 22.69 8.53
N LEU A 42 4.46 23.60 8.46
CA LEU A 42 5.86 23.31 8.78
C LEU A 42 6.05 22.90 10.24
N GLU A 43 5.20 23.43 11.13
CA GLU A 43 5.20 23.07 12.53
C GLU A 43 4.21 21.93 12.80
N ILE A 44 4.71 20.78 13.29
CA ILE A 44 3.89 19.62 13.62
C ILE A 44 3.56 19.66 15.12
N HIS A 45 2.37 20.14 15.45
CA HIS A 45 1.81 20.15 16.80
C HIS A 45 0.32 19.81 16.77
N PHE A 46 -0.26 19.42 17.92
CA PHE A 46 -1.64 18.90 18.00
C PHE A 46 -2.67 19.82 17.34
N VAL A 47 -2.65 21.13 17.67
CA VAL A 47 -3.61 22.11 17.16
C VAL A 47 -3.54 22.24 15.64
N GLY A 48 -2.33 22.32 15.06
CA GLY A 48 -2.11 22.36 13.62
C GLY A 48 -2.64 21.10 12.91
N VAL A 49 -2.34 19.91 13.43
CA VAL A 49 -2.86 18.65 12.86
C VAL A 49 -4.38 18.57 12.97
N ALA A 50 -4.94 18.93 14.12
CA ALA A 50 -6.38 18.95 14.35
C ALA A 50 -7.11 19.94 13.41
N ALA A 51 -6.49 21.07 13.09
CA ALA A 51 -7.03 22.01 12.11
C ALA A 51 -7.04 21.42 10.70
N ARG A 52 -5.97 20.71 10.29
CA ARG A 52 -5.91 20.04 8.98
C ARG A 52 -6.99 18.96 8.85
N PHE A 53 -7.28 18.22 9.90
CA PHE A 53 -8.32 17.17 9.89
C PHE A 53 -9.74 17.70 9.72
N LYS A 54 -9.95 19.03 9.78
CA LYS A 54 -11.23 19.66 9.41
C LYS A 54 -11.38 19.89 7.90
N SER A 55 -10.29 19.73 7.13
CA SER A 55 -10.30 19.84 5.68
C SER A 55 -10.50 18.48 5.03
N VAL A 56 -11.46 18.40 4.13
CA VAL A 56 -11.70 17.18 3.33
C VAL A 56 -10.47 16.80 2.52
N LEU A 57 -9.71 17.77 1.98
CA LEU A 57 -8.52 17.49 1.18
C LEU A 57 -7.42 16.81 2.01
N TYR A 58 -7.11 17.35 3.20
CA TYR A 58 -6.12 16.74 4.09
C TYR A 58 -6.58 15.36 4.58
N LEU A 59 -7.88 15.20 4.89
CA LEU A 59 -8.44 13.91 5.26
C LEU A 59 -8.28 12.87 4.14
N ILE A 60 -8.51 13.24 2.88
CA ILE A 60 -8.33 12.34 1.72
C ILE A 60 -6.85 11.95 1.58
N ILE A 61 -5.93 12.90 1.68
CA ILE A 61 -4.49 12.63 1.54
C ILE A 61 -4.02 11.68 2.64
N ASP A 62 -4.27 12.02 3.91
CA ASP A 62 -3.72 11.30 5.06
C ASP A 62 -4.42 9.94 5.24
N SER A 63 -5.76 9.89 5.12
CA SER A 63 -6.50 8.63 5.24
C SER A 63 -6.31 7.74 4.01
N GLY A 64 -6.15 8.34 2.82
CA GLY A 64 -5.84 7.61 1.59
C GLY A 64 -4.47 6.93 1.68
N LEU A 65 -3.45 7.66 2.16
CA LEU A 65 -2.13 7.07 2.43
C LEU A 65 -2.22 5.90 3.40
N LEU A 66 -3.00 6.03 4.48
CA LEU A 66 -3.20 4.94 5.43
C LEU A 66 -3.83 3.72 4.77
N VAL A 67 -4.97 3.87 4.11
CA VAL A 67 -5.72 2.73 3.53
C VAL A 67 -4.93 2.06 2.40
N PHE A 68 -4.42 2.84 1.45
CA PHE A 68 -3.69 2.27 0.32
C PHE A 68 -2.32 1.75 0.73
N GLY A 69 -1.63 2.42 1.66
CA GLY A 69 -0.33 1.97 2.17
C GLY A 69 -0.47 0.65 2.91
N MET A 70 -1.49 0.53 3.76
CA MET A 70 -1.80 -0.70 4.49
C MET A 70 -2.11 -1.86 3.52
N TYR A 71 -3.01 -1.64 2.55
CA TYR A 71 -3.31 -2.66 1.54
C TYR A 71 -2.09 -3.06 0.71
N HIS A 72 -1.37 -2.08 0.15
CA HIS A 72 -0.22 -2.30 -0.73
C HIS A 72 0.89 -3.06 0.00
N GLY A 73 1.24 -2.58 1.20
CA GLY A 73 2.27 -3.17 2.05
C GLY A 73 1.92 -4.60 2.47
N MET A 74 0.72 -4.83 3.01
CA MET A 74 0.33 -6.17 3.46
C MET A 74 0.22 -7.18 2.30
N ASN A 75 -0.35 -6.77 1.17
CA ASN A 75 -0.42 -7.66 0.02
C ASN A 75 0.97 -7.91 -0.60
N GLY A 76 1.91 -6.97 -0.46
CA GLY A 76 3.32 -7.16 -0.80
C GLY A 76 4.00 -8.18 0.12
N VAL A 77 3.86 -8.02 1.44
CA VAL A 77 4.36 -8.96 2.45
C VAL A 77 3.79 -10.36 2.22
N ARG A 78 2.47 -10.47 1.98
CA ARG A 78 1.82 -11.74 1.61
C ARG A 78 2.52 -12.42 0.42
N ASN A 79 2.83 -11.67 -0.63
CA ASN A 79 3.49 -12.22 -1.81
C ASN A 79 4.92 -12.69 -1.52
N ILE A 80 5.67 -11.93 -0.70
CA ILE A 80 7.02 -12.32 -0.26
C ILE A 80 6.97 -13.62 0.54
N LEU A 81 6.04 -13.72 1.51
CA LEU A 81 5.88 -14.91 2.35
C LEU A 81 5.55 -16.15 1.52
N PHE A 82 4.64 -16.06 0.55
CA PHE A 82 4.33 -17.19 -0.32
C PHE A 82 5.48 -17.55 -1.27
N ALA A 83 6.22 -16.57 -1.77
CA ALA A 83 7.38 -16.83 -2.63
C ALA A 83 8.49 -17.58 -1.86
N ILE A 84 8.80 -17.11 -0.65
CA ILE A 84 9.77 -17.72 0.26
C ILE A 84 9.29 -19.12 0.65
N TRP A 85 8.13 -19.22 1.32
CA TRP A 85 7.63 -20.51 1.83
C TRP A 85 7.40 -21.54 0.73
N GLY A 86 6.87 -21.14 -0.43
CA GLY A 86 6.69 -22.03 -1.57
C GLY A 86 8.01 -22.60 -2.10
N ALA A 87 9.08 -21.79 -2.13
CA ALA A 87 10.40 -22.23 -2.58
C ALA A 87 11.09 -23.16 -1.57
N TYR A 88 11.03 -22.84 -0.27
CA TYR A 88 11.66 -23.66 0.78
C TYR A 88 10.91 -24.97 1.05
N ALA A 89 9.57 -24.97 1.00
CA ALA A 89 8.79 -26.20 1.13
C ALA A 89 9.13 -27.20 0.02
N LEU A 90 9.22 -26.74 -1.24
CA LEU A 90 9.54 -27.62 -2.36
C LEU A 90 10.95 -28.22 -2.25
N THR A 91 11.93 -27.46 -1.75
CA THR A 91 13.31 -27.96 -1.59
C THR A 91 13.51 -28.85 -0.37
N PHE A 92 12.70 -28.70 0.69
CA PHE A 92 12.77 -29.56 1.88
C PHE A 92 12.20 -30.97 1.62
N PHE A 93 11.15 -31.11 0.80
CA PHE A 93 10.55 -32.42 0.50
C PHE A 93 11.21 -33.16 -0.68
N LEU A 94 12.07 -32.49 -1.45
CA LEU A 94 12.80 -33.07 -2.59
C LEU A 94 14.26 -33.45 -2.27
N LYS A 95 14.67 -33.33 -1.00
CA LYS A 95 15.91 -33.89 -0.43
C LYS A 95 15.56 -34.93 0.61
#